data_AF-A0ABD3CB07-F1
#
_entry.id   AF-A0ABD3CB07-F1
#
_cell.length_a   1.000
_cell.length_b   1.000
_cell.length_c   1.000
_cell.angle_alpha   90.00
_cell.angle_beta   90.00
_cell.angle_gamma   90.00
#
_symmetry.space_group_name_H-M   'P 1'
#
loop_
_entity.id
_entity.type
_entity.pdbx_description
1 polymer ?
#
loop_
_entity_poly.entity_id
_entity_poly.type
_entity_poly.pdbx_seq_one_letter_code
_entity_poly.pdbx_strand_id
1 'polypeptide(L)'
;MALTLFRGLRSNCFRLYPSIHVSRRHGVLYCTMRSPEGQTATQEKQHTQLKPPPKTKSPNNDEILKNYEPVIGIETHVQLATHTKAFCSCPYNYGAQPNTSICPVCMGLPGALPVLNSKVVEFAVKVGLALNCKLSVSSKFDRKQYFYPDLPKGYQISQFDIPIASDGYVDIDLPVEFGGGHRKFGVTRVHMEEDAGKLLHTGNGNVDLNRAGVPLLEIVSEPDMRTGIEAAEYAAELQRLVRYLGVSNGNMQEGSLRCDVNISVRPIGQPEFGTKVEIKNLNSFSSMSRAIDFEISRQVLLHSQGQADQIVQETRLWEEGAQKTVTMRKKEGLADYRYFPEPDLPGVNLSEEYINKIRDSLPELPETKRRRYEDMGLSMQDVLFLTNDVNVAAFFDATIATGADMKLAANWIMGDIAAYMNNEKLSVNDIKLTPQELGELIASIKGGTISGKIGKEILLELMTKGGTVKGLIKEKDLVQIVDPAEIEKIVDRVLADNPKQLEQYRGGKTKLQGYFAGQIMKETKGKANPGLLNKILLEKLNSKA
;
A
#
# COMPACT_ATOMS: atom_id res chain seq x y z
N MET A 1 30.78 32.97 -65.18
CA MET A 1 29.64 33.11 -64.26
C MET A 1 30.19 32.85 -62.86
N ALA A 2 30.77 33.85 -62.18
CA ALA A 2 30.08 34.89 -61.41
C ALA A 2 29.13 34.29 -60.35
N LEU A 3 29.20 34.62 -59.06
CA LEU A 3 30.12 35.38 -58.21
C LEU A 3 29.60 35.11 -56.76
N THR A 4 30.49 34.91 -55.78
CA THR A 4 30.58 35.58 -54.45
C THR A 4 29.33 36.28 -53.84
N LEU A 5 29.14 36.55 -52.53
CA LEU A 5 29.77 36.36 -51.21
C LEU A 5 28.87 37.16 -50.20
N PHE A 6 29.23 37.12 -48.91
CA PHE A 6 28.96 38.10 -47.81
C PHE A 6 27.63 37.98 -47.02
N ARG A 7 27.62 37.65 -45.71
CA ARG A 7 28.15 38.28 -44.47
C ARG A 7 27.47 39.62 -44.10
N GLY A 8 26.59 39.53 -43.09
CA GLY A 8 26.51 40.41 -41.91
C GLY A 8 25.92 41.81 -42.03
N LEU A 9 24.96 42.14 -41.15
CA LEU A 9 24.95 43.41 -40.39
C LEU A 9 23.90 43.38 -39.27
N ARG A 10 24.34 43.76 -38.07
CA ARG A 10 23.54 44.19 -36.93
C ARG A 10 22.88 45.54 -37.25
N SER A 11 21.68 45.77 -36.72
CA SER A 11 21.29 47.12 -36.27
C SER A 11 20.16 47.06 -35.25
N ASN A 12 20.46 47.63 -34.08
CA ASN A 12 19.52 48.05 -33.04
C ASN A 12 18.53 49.08 -33.61
N CYS A 13 17.29 49.07 -33.13
CA CYS A 13 16.46 50.27 -33.14
C CYS A 13 16.07 50.63 -31.70
N PHE A 14 16.56 51.78 -31.27
CA PHE A 14 16.34 52.42 -30.00
C PHE A 14 15.21 53.45 -30.17
N ARG A 15 14.38 53.63 -29.11
CA ARG A 15 13.82 54.91 -28.62
C ARG A 15 12.67 55.52 -29.45
N LEU A 16 11.54 55.98 -28.87
CA LEU A 16 11.41 57.05 -27.87
C LEU A 16 10.03 57.06 -27.17
N TYR A 17 10.06 57.49 -25.90
CA TYR A 17 8.98 58.07 -25.09
C TYR A 17 8.33 59.31 -25.75
N PRO A 18 7.13 59.74 -25.28
CA PRO A 18 7.13 60.84 -24.31
C PRO A 18 6.17 60.63 -23.12
N SER A 19 6.63 61.11 -21.97
CA SER A 19 5.94 61.37 -20.73
C SER A 19 5.16 62.69 -20.78
N ILE A 20 4.09 62.82 -19.99
CA ILE A 20 3.95 63.79 -18.86
C ILE A 20 2.52 63.78 -18.27
N HIS A 21 2.52 63.93 -16.94
CA HIS A 21 1.47 64.03 -15.92
C HIS A 21 0.18 64.80 -16.23
N VAL A 22 -0.94 64.33 -15.64
CA VAL A 22 -1.82 65.15 -14.77
C VAL A 22 -2.40 64.29 -13.63
N SER A 23 -2.34 64.87 -12.43
CA SER A 23 -2.90 64.46 -11.14
C SER A 23 -4.44 64.36 -11.13
N ARG A 24 -4.99 63.35 -10.43
CA ARG A 24 -6.22 63.53 -9.63
C ARG A 24 -6.33 62.52 -8.49
N ARG A 25 -6.33 63.08 -7.28
CA ARG A 25 -6.67 62.44 -6.01
C ARG A 25 -8.02 61.72 -6.09
N HIS A 26 -8.09 60.47 -5.64
CA HIS A 26 -9.29 59.89 -5.04
C HIS A 26 -8.86 59.18 -3.75
N GLY A 27 -9.36 59.69 -2.63
CA GLY A 27 -9.14 59.11 -1.32
C GLY A 27 -9.94 57.83 -1.16
N VAL A 28 -9.33 56.85 -0.50
CA VAL A 28 -10.03 55.71 0.08
C VAL A 28 -9.83 55.83 1.58
N LEU A 29 -10.96 55.98 2.29
CA LEU A 29 -11.02 56.04 3.74
C LEU A 29 -10.43 54.76 4.35
N TYR A 30 -9.39 54.91 5.17
CA TYR A 30 -9.05 53.93 6.19
C TYR A 30 -10.02 54.12 7.35
N CYS A 31 -10.92 53.16 7.56
CA CYS A 31 -11.65 53.05 8.82
C CYS A 31 -10.82 52.21 9.79
N THR A 32 -10.10 52.88 10.68
CA THR A 32 -9.44 52.29 11.84
C THR A 32 -10.45 52.21 12.99
N MET A 33 -10.84 50.99 13.37
CA MET A 33 -11.49 50.75 14.65
C MET A 33 -10.42 50.59 15.73
N ARG A 34 -10.45 51.49 16.72
CA ARG A 34 -9.60 51.51 17.90
C ARG A 34 -9.88 50.29 18.78
N SER A 35 -8.85 49.51 19.09
CA SER A 35 -8.81 48.63 20.25
C SER A 35 -8.64 49.46 21.53
N PRO A 36 -9.40 49.23 22.61
CA PRO A 36 -9.05 49.75 23.92
C PRO A 36 -7.94 48.89 24.54
N GLU A 37 -6.87 49.54 24.96
CA GLU A 37 -5.88 48.99 25.90
C GLU A 37 -6.59 48.63 27.23
N GLY A 38 -6.38 47.40 27.68
CA GLY A 38 -6.79 46.94 29.01
C GLY A 38 -5.60 46.24 29.68
N GLN A 39 -5.04 46.92 30.68
CA GLN A 39 -3.90 46.48 31.47
C GLN A 39 -4.19 45.21 32.29
N THR A 40 -3.14 44.42 32.44
CA THR A 40 -2.96 43.25 33.31
C THR A 40 -3.48 43.41 34.73
N ALA A 41 -4.23 42.41 35.20
CA ALA A 41 -4.35 42.08 36.62
C ALA A 41 -4.20 40.55 36.79
N THR A 42 -3.11 40.17 37.45
CA THR A 42 -2.82 38.79 37.89
C THR A 42 -3.83 38.41 38.97
N GLN A 43 -4.67 37.40 38.76
CA GLN A 43 -5.50 36.80 39.80
C GLN A 43 -4.93 35.44 40.23
N GLU A 44 -4.78 35.30 41.55
CA GLU A 44 -4.28 34.13 42.25
C GLU A 44 -5.16 32.90 42.04
N LYS A 45 -4.52 31.72 41.94
CA LYS A 45 -5.16 30.41 41.92
C LYS A 45 -5.92 30.17 43.23
N GLN A 46 -7.25 30.10 43.17
CA GLN A 46 -8.04 29.36 44.16
C GLN A 46 -8.31 27.95 43.65
N HIS A 47 -7.74 26.96 44.35
CA HIS A 47 -8.03 25.54 44.16
C HIS A 47 -9.41 25.22 44.74
N THR A 48 -10.43 25.08 43.90
CA THR A 48 -11.70 24.46 44.30
C THR A 48 -11.63 22.97 43.94
N GLN A 49 -11.54 22.10 44.95
CA GLN A 49 -11.67 20.65 44.77
C GLN A 49 -13.13 20.31 44.42
N LEU A 50 -13.40 20.11 43.13
CA LEU A 50 -14.64 19.49 42.68
C LEU A 50 -14.52 17.96 42.86
N LYS A 51 -15.38 17.39 43.71
CA LYS A 51 -15.57 15.94 43.81
C LYS A 51 -16.01 15.39 42.44
N PRO A 52 -15.43 14.29 41.94
CA PRO A 52 -15.89 13.67 40.71
C PRO A 52 -17.32 13.13 40.90
N PRO A 53 -18.19 13.20 39.88
CA PRO A 53 -19.51 12.61 39.94
C PRO A 53 -19.40 11.08 40.09
N PRO A 54 -20.41 10.41 40.68
CA PRO A 54 -20.38 8.98 40.87
C PRO A 54 -20.25 8.28 39.52
N LYS A 55 -19.27 7.38 39.40
CA LYS A 55 -19.11 6.48 38.25
C LYS A 55 -20.34 5.58 38.17
N THR A 56 -21.33 5.96 37.39
CA THR A 56 -22.28 5.02 36.81
C THR A 56 -21.46 4.01 36.01
N LYS A 57 -21.51 2.74 36.41
CA LYS A 57 -20.93 1.64 35.65
C LYS A 57 -21.57 1.68 34.25
N SER A 58 -20.82 2.13 33.26
CA SER A 58 -21.19 1.92 31.87
C SER A 58 -21.31 0.42 31.65
N PRO A 59 -22.39 -0.09 31.03
CA PRO A 59 -22.42 -1.47 30.57
C PRO A 59 -21.16 -1.73 29.74
N ASN A 60 -20.57 -2.92 29.90
CA ASN A 60 -19.33 -3.27 29.24
C ASN A 60 -19.56 -3.16 27.72
N ASN A 61 -18.92 -2.21 27.02
CA ASN A 61 -19.19 -1.93 25.60
C ASN A 61 -19.08 -3.21 24.74
N ASP A 62 -18.18 -4.12 25.12
CA ASP A 62 -17.96 -5.42 24.47
C ASP A 62 -19.17 -6.38 24.57
N GLU A 63 -19.99 -6.27 25.61
CA GLU A 63 -21.22 -7.08 25.72
C GLU A 63 -22.34 -6.54 24.84
N ILE A 64 -22.40 -5.22 24.66
CA ILE A 64 -23.42 -4.58 23.81
C ILE A 64 -23.13 -4.88 22.34
N LEU A 65 -21.87 -4.78 21.92
CA LEU A 65 -21.43 -5.09 20.55
C LEU A 65 -21.89 -6.47 20.09
N LYS A 66 -21.94 -7.47 20.99
CA LYS A 66 -22.37 -8.84 20.67
C LYS A 66 -23.84 -8.99 20.28
N ASN A 67 -24.68 -7.99 20.53
CA ASN A 67 -26.09 -8.02 20.16
C ASN A 67 -26.37 -7.44 18.77
N TYR A 68 -25.34 -6.93 18.08
CA TYR A 68 -25.45 -6.26 16.80
C TYR A 68 -24.52 -6.90 15.76
N GLU A 69 -24.97 -6.89 14.51
CA GLU A 69 -24.20 -7.29 13.34
C GLU A 69 -23.86 -6.03 12.51
N PRO A 70 -22.56 -5.72 12.35
CA PRO A 70 -22.10 -4.73 11.38
C PRO A 70 -22.25 -5.27 9.96
N VAL A 71 -22.61 -4.40 9.02
CA VAL A 71 -22.73 -4.69 7.60
C VAL A 71 -21.91 -3.64 6.86
N ILE A 72 -20.83 -4.09 6.20
CA ILE A 72 -19.82 -3.20 5.63
C ILE A 72 -19.68 -3.51 4.14
N GLY A 73 -19.71 -2.46 3.32
CA GLY A 73 -19.39 -2.49 1.90
C GLY A 73 -18.33 -1.43 1.56
N ILE A 74 -17.50 -1.69 0.55
CA ILE A 74 -16.41 -0.82 0.14
C ILE A 74 -16.58 -0.44 -1.33
N GLU A 75 -16.40 0.84 -1.61
CA GLU A 75 -16.29 1.41 -2.93
C GLU A 75 -14.82 1.77 -3.17
N THR A 76 -14.15 1.03 -4.04
CA THR A 76 -12.73 1.18 -4.33
C THR A 76 -12.52 1.81 -5.70
N HIS A 77 -11.90 2.98 -5.74
CA HIS A 77 -11.48 3.62 -6.99
C HIS A 77 -10.00 3.31 -7.26
N VAL A 78 -9.73 2.73 -8.43
CA VAL A 78 -8.40 2.36 -8.90
C VAL A 78 -8.02 3.24 -10.07
N GLN A 79 -7.00 4.07 -9.91
CA GLN A 79 -6.41 4.85 -11.01
C GLN A 79 -5.59 3.93 -11.90
N LEU A 80 -5.94 3.88 -13.18
CA LEU A 80 -5.29 3.00 -14.14
C LEU A 80 -3.96 3.59 -14.62
N ALA A 81 -2.94 2.74 -14.71
CA ALA A 81 -1.59 3.06 -15.18
C ALA A 81 -1.52 3.07 -16.72
N THR A 82 -2.33 3.92 -17.36
CA THR A 82 -2.30 4.11 -18.82
C THR A 82 -1.40 5.28 -19.22
N HIS A 83 -0.89 5.25 -20.45
CA HIS A 83 -0.09 6.37 -20.99
C HIS A 83 -0.92 7.62 -21.27
N THR A 84 -2.16 7.46 -21.74
CA THR A 84 -3.09 8.56 -22.02
C THR A 84 -4.32 8.48 -21.12
N LYS A 85 -5.00 9.61 -20.97
CA LYS A 85 -6.28 9.74 -20.26
C LYS A 85 -7.38 8.84 -20.84
N ALA A 86 -8.50 8.73 -20.12
CA ALA A 86 -9.60 7.83 -20.46
C ALA A 86 -10.25 8.18 -21.80
N PHE A 87 -10.39 9.48 -22.07
CA PHE A 87 -11.19 10.00 -23.18
C PHE A 87 -10.44 11.00 -24.07
N CYS A 88 -9.12 11.16 -23.89
CA CYS A 88 -8.29 12.05 -24.70
C CYS A 88 -6.81 11.60 -24.70
N SER A 89 -6.00 12.21 -25.58
CA SER A 89 -4.59 11.85 -25.78
C SER A 89 -3.61 12.48 -24.78
N CYS A 90 -4.08 13.23 -23.78
CA CYS A 90 -3.20 13.82 -22.78
C CYS A 90 -2.56 12.73 -21.90
N PRO A 91 -1.28 12.88 -21.52
CA PRO A 91 -0.69 12.07 -20.48
C PRO A 91 -1.20 12.51 -19.10
N TYR A 92 -0.88 11.71 -18.08
CA TYR A 92 -0.99 12.13 -16.69
C TYR A 92 0.25 11.67 -15.92
N ASN A 93 0.88 12.62 -15.22
CA ASN A 93 2.00 12.35 -14.33
C ASN A 93 1.68 12.97 -12.97
N TYR A 94 1.76 12.16 -11.92
CA TYR A 94 1.59 12.64 -10.55
C TYR A 94 2.66 13.70 -10.23
N GLY A 95 2.24 14.79 -9.56
CA GLY A 95 3.15 15.87 -9.16
C GLY A 95 3.57 16.82 -10.28
N ALA A 96 3.02 16.72 -11.49
CA ALA A 96 3.25 17.69 -12.56
C ALA A 96 2.81 19.11 -12.18
N GLN A 97 3.39 20.13 -12.82
CA GLN A 97 2.96 21.52 -12.63
C GLN A 97 1.47 21.68 -13.01
N PRO A 98 0.68 22.45 -12.24
CA PRO A 98 -0.75 22.60 -12.47
C PRO A 98 -1.10 22.96 -13.91
N ASN A 99 -2.14 22.33 -14.45
CA ASN A 99 -2.71 22.63 -15.78
C ASN A 99 -1.72 22.55 -16.96
N THR A 100 -0.73 21.64 -16.89
CA THR A 100 0.24 21.40 -18.00
C THR A 100 -0.11 20.18 -18.85
N SER A 101 -0.93 19.26 -18.34
CA SER A 101 -1.33 18.02 -19.00
C SER A 101 -2.83 18.04 -19.35
N ILE A 102 -3.24 19.06 -20.11
CA ILE A 102 -4.64 19.35 -20.43
C ILE A 102 -4.87 19.58 -21.93
N CYS A 103 -6.11 19.38 -22.37
CA CYS A 103 -6.57 19.64 -23.74
C CYS A 103 -8.06 20.04 -23.73
N PRO A 104 -8.61 20.51 -24.87
CA PRO A 104 -10.02 20.90 -24.97
C PRO A 104 -11.02 19.87 -24.42
N VAL A 105 -10.75 18.57 -24.61
CA VAL A 105 -11.63 17.48 -24.15
C VAL A 105 -11.67 17.39 -22.63
N CYS A 106 -10.51 17.26 -21.96
CA CYS A 106 -10.50 17.13 -20.50
C CYS A 106 -10.79 18.46 -19.77
N MET A 107 -10.67 19.59 -20.47
CA MET A 107 -11.14 20.90 -20.00
C MET A 107 -12.65 21.13 -20.25
N GLY A 108 -13.34 20.22 -20.92
CA GLY A 108 -14.77 20.39 -21.23
C GLY A 108 -15.08 21.61 -22.11
N LEU A 109 -14.17 21.99 -23.03
CA LEU A 109 -14.41 23.13 -23.91
C LEU A 109 -15.55 22.84 -24.91
N PRO A 110 -16.32 23.87 -25.33
CA PRO A 110 -17.38 23.71 -26.32
C PRO A 110 -16.88 23.05 -27.61
N GLY A 111 -17.61 22.03 -28.08
CA GLY A 111 -17.30 21.29 -29.30
C GLY A 111 -16.27 20.16 -29.14
N ALA A 112 -15.73 19.94 -27.94
CA ALA A 112 -14.84 18.81 -27.68
C ALA A 112 -15.62 17.50 -27.48
N LEU A 113 -15.14 16.40 -28.06
CA LEU A 113 -15.75 15.07 -27.96
C LEU A 113 -14.79 14.06 -27.31
N PRO A 114 -15.31 13.13 -26.47
CA PRO A 114 -14.51 12.07 -25.86
C PRO A 114 -14.13 10.98 -26.87
N VAL A 115 -12.93 10.42 -26.73
CA VAL A 115 -12.47 9.23 -27.48
C VAL A 115 -11.91 8.21 -26.51
N LEU A 116 -12.61 7.07 -26.36
CA LEU A 116 -12.25 6.03 -25.40
C LEU A 116 -10.87 5.43 -25.67
N ASN A 117 -10.06 5.37 -24.62
CA ASN A 117 -8.76 4.71 -24.62
C ASN A 117 -8.92 3.18 -24.53
N SER A 118 -8.41 2.47 -25.53
CA SER A 118 -8.51 1.01 -25.62
C SER A 118 -7.83 0.26 -24.46
N LYS A 119 -6.79 0.83 -23.84
CA LYS A 119 -6.15 0.22 -22.66
C LYS A 119 -7.00 0.29 -21.41
N VAL A 120 -7.93 1.24 -21.31
CA VAL A 120 -8.89 1.30 -20.20
C VAL A 120 -9.80 0.08 -20.24
N VAL A 121 -10.30 -0.27 -21.43
CA VAL A 121 -11.12 -1.48 -21.65
C VAL A 121 -10.32 -2.74 -21.34
N GLU A 122 -9.08 -2.85 -21.85
CA GLU A 122 -8.22 -4.00 -21.57
C GLU A 122 -7.99 -4.21 -20.07
N PHE A 123 -7.67 -3.14 -19.35
CA PHE A 123 -7.43 -3.20 -17.91
C PHE A 123 -8.70 -3.51 -17.13
N ALA A 124 -9.84 -2.96 -17.54
CA ALA A 124 -11.14 -3.29 -16.95
C ALA A 124 -11.50 -4.77 -17.10
N VAL A 125 -11.26 -5.34 -18.28
CA VAL A 125 -11.47 -6.77 -18.54
C VAL A 125 -10.49 -7.63 -17.72
N LYS A 126 -9.21 -7.24 -17.61
CA LYS A 126 -8.24 -7.93 -16.74
C LYS A 126 -8.71 -7.98 -15.30
N VAL A 127 -9.13 -6.84 -14.75
CA VAL A 127 -9.63 -6.75 -13.37
C VAL A 127 -10.91 -7.56 -13.20
N GLY A 128 -11.85 -7.47 -14.13
CA GLY A 128 -13.09 -8.26 -14.09
C GLY A 128 -12.82 -9.77 -14.07
N LEU A 129 -11.92 -10.26 -14.93
CA LEU A 129 -11.53 -11.68 -14.94
C LEU A 129 -10.83 -12.09 -13.64
N ALA A 130 -9.92 -11.26 -13.12
CA ALA A 130 -9.18 -11.55 -11.89
C ALA A 130 -10.06 -11.54 -10.64
N LEU A 131 -11.16 -10.78 -10.66
CA LEU A 131 -12.19 -10.77 -9.62
C LEU A 131 -13.31 -11.79 -9.88
N ASN A 132 -13.09 -12.75 -10.79
CA ASN A 132 -14.06 -13.79 -11.13
C ASN A 132 -15.43 -13.25 -11.56
N CYS A 133 -15.49 -12.02 -12.07
CA CYS A 133 -16.73 -11.38 -12.49
C CYS A 133 -17.24 -11.96 -13.81
N LYS A 134 -18.55 -11.89 -14.00
CA LYS A 134 -19.18 -12.02 -15.30
C LYS A 134 -18.93 -10.76 -16.12
N LEU A 135 -18.27 -10.90 -17.27
CA LEU A 135 -18.05 -9.79 -18.19
C LEU A 135 -19.30 -9.51 -19.04
N SER A 136 -19.59 -8.24 -19.26
CA SER A 136 -20.64 -7.80 -20.18
C SER A 136 -20.12 -7.81 -21.62
N VAL A 137 -20.74 -8.62 -22.48
CA VAL A 137 -20.41 -8.68 -23.93
C VAL A 137 -20.67 -7.32 -24.60
N SER A 138 -21.69 -6.60 -24.13
CA SER A 138 -21.99 -5.24 -24.54
C SER A 138 -22.15 -4.39 -23.29
N SER A 139 -21.42 -3.28 -23.21
CA SER A 139 -21.53 -2.29 -22.13
C SER A 139 -21.59 -0.88 -22.71
N LYS A 140 -22.03 0.09 -21.91
CA LYS A 140 -22.15 1.48 -22.34
C LYS A 140 -21.61 2.45 -21.29
N PHE A 141 -21.34 3.68 -21.73
CA PHE A 141 -21.05 4.80 -20.85
C PHE A 141 -22.30 5.63 -20.62
N ASP A 142 -22.34 6.31 -19.49
CA ASP A 142 -23.40 7.17 -19.02
C ASP A 142 -22.81 8.46 -18.45
N ARG A 143 -23.60 9.53 -18.45
CA ARG A 143 -23.24 10.79 -17.81
C ARG A 143 -23.80 10.84 -16.39
N LYS A 144 -22.92 10.89 -15.40
CA LYS A 144 -23.24 11.20 -13.99
C LYS A 144 -23.19 12.72 -13.80
N GLN A 145 -24.34 13.38 -13.73
CA GLN A 145 -24.40 14.85 -13.71
C GLN A 145 -24.25 15.41 -12.29
N TYR A 146 -23.24 16.25 -12.09
CA TYR A 146 -23.11 17.08 -10.90
C TYR A 146 -22.18 18.27 -11.17
N PHE A 147 -22.43 19.38 -10.49
CA PHE A 147 -21.63 20.59 -10.64
C PHE A 147 -20.62 20.70 -9.53
N TYR A 148 -19.34 20.64 -9.88
CA TYR A 148 -18.24 20.91 -8.97
C TYR A 148 -17.04 21.50 -9.74
N PRO A 149 -16.25 22.42 -9.16
CA PRO A 149 -15.25 23.17 -9.94
C PRO A 149 -14.12 22.32 -10.53
N ASP A 150 -13.86 21.13 -9.99
CA ASP A 150 -12.88 20.19 -10.51
C ASP A 150 -13.40 19.29 -11.65
N LEU A 151 -14.70 19.37 -11.96
CA LEU A 151 -15.36 18.61 -13.01
C LEU A 151 -15.85 19.56 -14.10
N PRO A 152 -14.98 19.92 -15.08
CA PRO A 152 -15.24 21.03 -15.98
C PRO A 152 -16.41 20.79 -16.95
N LYS A 153 -16.76 19.53 -17.23
CA LYS A 153 -17.88 19.18 -18.12
C LYS A 153 -19.26 19.36 -17.47
N GLY A 154 -19.33 19.48 -16.13
CA GLY A 154 -20.61 19.42 -15.39
C GLY A 154 -21.24 18.03 -15.33
N TYR A 155 -20.55 17.01 -15.85
CA TYR A 155 -20.87 15.59 -15.72
C TYR A 155 -19.59 14.76 -15.81
N GLN A 156 -19.58 13.62 -15.13
CA GLN A 156 -18.53 12.61 -15.19
C GLN A 156 -18.99 11.50 -16.13
N ILE A 157 -18.15 11.11 -17.08
CA ILE A 157 -18.39 9.92 -17.91
C ILE A 157 -18.08 8.69 -17.04
N SER A 158 -19.08 7.85 -16.81
CA SER A 158 -19.00 6.62 -15.99
C SER A 158 -19.86 5.53 -16.64
N GLN A 159 -20.18 4.44 -15.95
CA GLN A 159 -21.18 3.45 -16.41
C GLN A 159 -22.23 3.26 -15.31
N PHE A 160 -23.51 3.21 -15.66
CA PHE A 160 -24.57 3.09 -14.66
C PHE A 160 -25.20 1.70 -14.62
N ASP A 161 -26.08 1.37 -15.54
CA ASP A 161 -26.89 0.14 -15.57
C ASP A 161 -26.16 -1.07 -16.18
N ILE A 162 -25.28 -0.86 -17.15
CA ILE A 162 -24.54 -1.93 -17.86
C ILE A 162 -23.04 -1.74 -17.67
N PRO A 163 -22.48 -2.11 -16.50
CA PRO A 163 -21.05 -2.07 -16.26
C PRO A 163 -20.30 -3.09 -17.11
N ILE A 164 -18.98 -2.92 -17.25
CA ILE A 164 -18.13 -3.87 -17.99
C ILE A 164 -18.04 -5.24 -17.31
N ALA A 165 -18.17 -5.32 -15.98
CA ALA A 165 -18.22 -6.58 -15.25
C ALA A 165 -19.12 -6.50 -14.01
N SER A 166 -19.80 -7.60 -13.68
CA SER A 166 -20.65 -7.75 -12.49
C SER A 166 -20.51 -9.12 -11.85
N ASP A 167 -21.07 -9.29 -10.65
CA ASP A 167 -21.26 -10.61 -10.00
C ASP A 167 -19.98 -11.43 -9.85
N GLY A 168 -18.94 -10.81 -9.28
CA GLY A 168 -17.65 -11.44 -8.99
C GLY A 168 -17.46 -11.75 -7.52
N TYR A 169 -16.23 -12.16 -7.18
CA TYR A 169 -15.79 -12.35 -5.80
C TYR A 169 -14.26 -12.32 -5.68
N VAL A 170 -13.79 -12.03 -4.48
CA VAL A 170 -12.38 -12.17 -4.08
C VAL A 170 -12.27 -13.11 -2.89
N ASP A 171 -11.26 -13.97 -2.94
CA ASP A 171 -10.89 -14.90 -1.88
C ASP A 171 -9.75 -14.28 -1.05
N ILE A 172 -9.87 -14.33 0.28
CA ILE A 172 -8.98 -13.64 1.22
C ILE A 172 -8.65 -14.56 2.39
N ASP A 173 -7.36 -14.70 2.66
CA ASP A 173 -6.84 -15.30 3.88
C ASP A 173 -6.71 -14.22 4.98
N LEU A 174 -7.46 -14.37 6.06
CA LEU A 174 -7.36 -13.48 7.21
C LEU A 174 -6.11 -13.83 8.05
N PRO A 175 -5.41 -12.83 8.62
CA PRO A 175 -4.29 -13.08 9.50
C PRO A 175 -4.68 -13.91 10.74
N VAL A 176 -3.82 -14.84 11.15
CA VAL A 176 -4.06 -15.75 12.29
C VAL A 176 -4.29 -14.98 13.60
N GLU A 177 -3.63 -13.83 13.76
CA GLU A 177 -3.80 -12.93 14.92
C GLU A 177 -5.23 -12.38 15.07
N PHE A 178 -6.05 -12.43 14.01
CA PHE A 178 -7.43 -11.97 13.99
C PHE A 178 -8.46 -13.10 13.81
N GLY A 179 -8.10 -14.33 14.19
CA GLY A 179 -8.96 -15.50 14.09
C GLY A 179 -8.66 -16.39 12.88
N GLY A 180 -7.90 -15.87 11.91
CA GLY A 180 -7.48 -16.61 10.73
C GLY A 180 -8.62 -17.08 9.83
N GLY A 181 -8.25 -17.83 8.80
CA GLY A 181 -9.19 -18.54 7.94
C GLY A 181 -9.43 -17.87 6.60
N HIS A 182 -10.08 -18.63 5.73
CA HIS A 182 -10.34 -18.26 4.34
C HIS A 182 -11.76 -17.73 4.20
N ARG A 183 -11.90 -16.52 3.65
CA ARG A 183 -13.19 -15.88 3.40
C ARG A 183 -13.33 -15.46 1.95
N LYS A 184 -14.56 -15.57 1.46
CA LYS A 184 -14.97 -15.06 0.16
C LYS A 184 -15.84 -13.81 0.35
N PHE A 185 -15.55 -12.77 -0.40
CA PHE A 185 -16.33 -11.53 -0.43
C PHE A 185 -16.83 -11.25 -1.84
N GLY A 186 -18.13 -10.97 -1.98
CA GLY A 186 -18.73 -10.66 -3.26
C GLY A 186 -18.27 -9.30 -3.83
N VAL A 187 -18.23 -9.22 -5.15
CA VAL A 187 -18.01 -7.99 -5.91
C VAL A 187 -19.26 -7.76 -6.75
N THR A 188 -20.03 -6.73 -6.43
CA THR A 188 -21.25 -6.40 -7.18
C THR A 188 -20.92 -6.01 -8.61
N ARG A 189 -19.92 -5.13 -8.79
CA ARG A 189 -19.57 -4.56 -10.11
C ARG A 189 -18.17 -4.00 -10.17
N VAL A 190 -17.66 -3.96 -11.40
CA VAL A 190 -16.48 -3.17 -11.81
C VAL A 190 -16.92 -2.31 -12.99
N HIS A 191 -16.66 -1.01 -12.95
CA HIS A 191 -17.00 -0.14 -14.06
C HIS A 191 -15.94 0.93 -14.32
N MET A 192 -15.92 1.39 -15.58
CA MET A 192 -14.98 2.40 -16.05
C MET A 192 -15.53 3.80 -15.86
N GLU A 193 -14.69 4.71 -15.39
CA GLU A 193 -15.01 6.13 -15.33
C GLU A 193 -13.77 7.01 -15.49
N GLU A 194 -13.96 8.32 -15.51
CA GLU A 194 -12.88 9.30 -15.43
C GLU A 194 -12.79 9.96 -14.07
N ASP A 195 -11.58 10.31 -13.64
CA ASP A 195 -11.38 11.12 -12.45
C ASP A 195 -11.68 12.60 -12.69
N ALA A 196 -12.03 13.28 -11.60
CA ALA A 196 -12.11 14.72 -11.55
C ALA A 196 -10.72 15.36 -11.37
N GLY A 197 -10.65 16.67 -11.56
CA GLY A 197 -9.48 17.49 -11.20
C GLY A 197 -9.19 17.47 -9.70
N LYS A 198 -8.30 18.36 -9.29
CA LYS A 198 -7.92 18.56 -7.88
C LYS A 198 -8.24 19.98 -7.46
N LEU A 199 -8.90 20.13 -6.31
CA LEU A 199 -9.06 21.40 -5.63
C LEU A 199 -7.94 21.63 -4.61
N LEU A 200 -7.21 22.72 -4.77
CA LEU A 200 -6.20 23.18 -3.83
C LEU A 200 -6.83 24.30 -2.98
N HIS A 201 -6.95 24.03 -1.68
CA HIS A 201 -7.60 24.93 -0.71
C HIS A 201 -6.64 26.04 -0.21
N THR A 202 -5.76 26.54 -1.07
CA THR A 202 -4.86 27.66 -0.77
C THR A 202 -5.44 28.97 -1.30
N GLY A 203 -5.59 29.98 -0.44
CA GLY A 203 -6.18 31.27 -0.81
C GLY A 203 -7.67 31.16 -1.19
N ASN A 204 -8.05 31.66 -2.37
CA ASN A 204 -9.44 31.69 -2.86
C ASN A 204 -9.92 30.36 -3.50
N GLY A 205 -9.15 29.28 -3.36
CA GLY A 205 -9.41 28.00 -4.03
C GLY A 205 -8.88 27.99 -5.47
N ASN A 206 -7.97 27.07 -5.76
CA ASN A 206 -7.39 26.89 -7.10
C ASN A 206 -7.77 25.52 -7.66
N VAL A 207 -8.04 25.46 -8.97
CA VAL A 207 -8.38 24.22 -9.68
C VAL A 207 -7.20 23.76 -10.54
N ASP A 208 -6.78 22.52 -10.33
CA ASP A 208 -5.82 21.83 -11.19
C ASP A 208 -6.51 20.69 -11.96
N LEU A 209 -6.59 20.83 -13.27
CA LEU A 209 -7.24 19.89 -14.19
C LEU A 209 -6.28 18.85 -14.78
N ASN A 210 -5.03 18.78 -14.32
CA ASN A 210 -4.10 17.72 -14.74
C ASN A 210 -4.71 16.32 -14.56
N ARG A 211 -5.43 16.10 -13.46
CA ARG A 211 -6.06 14.80 -13.14
C ARG A 211 -7.43 14.60 -13.81
N ALA A 212 -8.09 15.67 -14.26
CA ALA A 212 -9.38 15.55 -14.92
C ALA A 212 -9.27 14.67 -16.19
N GLY A 213 -10.08 13.62 -16.28
CA GLY A 213 -10.06 12.66 -17.40
C GLY A 213 -9.12 11.47 -17.19
N VAL A 214 -8.40 11.37 -16.08
CA VAL A 214 -7.55 10.18 -15.79
C VAL A 214 -8.45 8.95 -15.65
N PRO A 215 -8.09 7.79 -16.22
CA PRO A 215 -8.97 6.63 -16.15
C PRO A 215 -9.02 6.01 -14.76
N LEU A 216 -10.22 5.65 -14.37
CA LEU A 216 -10.54 4.99 -13.11
C LEU A 216 -11.35 3.73 -13.38
N LEU A 217 -11.16 2.74 -12.50
CA LEU A 217 -12.14 1.70 -12.28
C LEU A 217 -12.73 1.89 -10.89
N GLU A 218 -14.05 1.87 -10.80
CA GLU A 218 -14.76 1.77 -9.52
C GLU A 218 -15.21 0.31 -9.32
N ILE A 219 -14.69 -0.30 -8.27
CA ILE A 219 -14.98 -1.66 -7.82
C ILE A 219 -15.86 -1.55 -6.58
N VAL A 220 -17.08 -2.06 -6.67
CA VAL A 220 -18.05 -2.01 -5.56
C VAL A 220 -18.21 -3.41 -5.00
N SER A 221 -17.94 -3.57 -3.71
CA SER A 221 -18.13 -4.84 -3.00
C SER A 221 -19.60 -5.09 -2.69
N GLU A 222 -19.96 -6.36 -2.53
CA GLU A 222 -21.14 -6.72 -1.75
C GLU A 222 -20.94 -6.30 -0.28
N PRO A 223 -22.03 -6.08 0.49
CA PRO A 223 -21.96 -5.71 1.89
C PRO A 223 -21.69 -6.94 2.81
N ASP A 224 -20.65 -7.72 2.50
CA ASP A 224 -20.35 -9.03 3.10
C ASP A 224 -19.35 -8.98 4.27
N MET A 225 -18.71 -7.83 4.47
CA MET A 225 -17.74 -7.62 5.55
C MET A 225 -18.45 -7.33 6.87
N ARG A 226 -17.88 -7.81 7.97
CA ARG A 226 -18.44 -7.75 9.33
C ARG A 226 -17.51 -7.08 10.35
N THR A 227 -16.22 -6.91 10.01
CA THR A 227 -15.23 -6.27 10.89
C THR A 227 -14.34 -5.29 10.15
N GLY A 228 -13.71 -4.36 10.87
CA GLY A 228 -12.73 -3.43 10.29
C GLY A 228 -11.51 -4.13 9.67
N ILE A 229 -11.11 -5.28 10.23
CA ILE A 229 -9.98 -6.09 9.72
C ILE A 229 -10.34 -6.74 8.39
N GLU A 230 -11.54 -7.34 8.27
CA GLU A 230 -12.00 -7.92 7.01
C GLU A 230 -12.03 -6.87 5.90
N ALA A 231 -12.51 -5.67 6.23
CA ALA A 231 -12.52 -4.53 5.31
C ALA A 231 -11.12 -4.07 4.88
N ALA A 232 -10.20 -3.98 5.83
CA ALA A 232 -8.81 -3.64 5.56
C ALA A 232 -8.12 -4.68 4.67
N GLU A 233 -8.31 -5.98 4.95
CA GLU A 233 -7.75 -7.07 4.15
C GLU A 233 -8.39 -7.16 2.76
N TYR A 234 -9.69 -6.88 2.63
CA TYR A 234 -10.35 -6.73 1.33
C TYR A 234 -9.71 -5.65 0.48
N ALA A 235 -9.55 -4.45 1.03
CA ALA A 235 -8.93 -3.35 0.30
C ALA A 235 -7.45 -3.62 -0.01
N ALA A 236 -6.72 -4.28 0.89
CA ALA A 236 -5.35 -4.72 0.67
C ALA A 236 -5.23 -5.79 -0.42
N GLU A 237 -6.15 -6.74 -0.48
CA GLU A 237 -6.17 -7.77 -1.51
C GLU A 237 -6.48 -7.19 -2.89
N LEU A 238 -7.44 -6.26 -2.98
CA LEU A 238 -7.67 -5.51 -4.23
C LEU A 238 -6.42 -4.75 -4.66
N GLN A 239 -5.69 -4.12 -3.74
CA GLN A 239 -4.41 -3.45 -4.05
C GLN A 239 -3.37 -4.44 -4.59
N ARG A 240 -3.21 -5.61 -3.96
CA ARG A 240 -2.30 -6.66 -4.42
C ARG A 240 -2.68 -7.14 -5.81
N LEU A 241 -3.96 -7.42 -6.04
CA LEU A 241 -4.49 -7.86 -7.33
C LEU A 241 -4.19 -6.86 -8.45
N VAL A 242 -4.49 -5.57 -8.26
CA VAL A 242 -4.25 -4.56 -9.33
C VAL A 242 -2.76 -4.34 -9.60
N ARG A 243 -1.89 -4.52 -8.60
CA ARG A 243 -0.43 -4.48 -8.76
C ARG A 243 0.10 -5.70 -9.52
N TYR A 244 -0.36 -6.90 -9.17
CA TYR A 244 0.00 -8.13 -9.86
C TYR A 244 -0.40 -8.09 -11.34
N LEU A 245 -1.60 -7.57 -11.63
CA LEU A 245 -2.06 -7.39 -13.01
C LEU A 245 -1.28 -6.31 -13.78
N GLY A 246 -0.52 -5.46 -13.08
CA GLY A 246 0.18 -4.32 -13.67
C GLY A 246 -0.75 -3.21 -14.17
N VAL A 247 -1.99 -3.14 -13.68
CA VAL A 247 -2.99 -2.15 -14.12
C VAL A 247 -2.96 -0.87 -13.28
N SER A 248 -2.39 -0.91 -12.08
CA SER A 248 -2.22 0.25 -11.20
C SER A 248 -1.05 0.04 -10.22
N ASN A 249 -0.43 1.12 -9.75
CA ASN A 249 0.52 1.06 -8.62
C ASN A 249 -0.20 0.96 -7.26
N GLY A 250 -1.52 1.22 -7.22
CA GLY A 250 -2.37 1.07 -6.04
C GLY A 250 -1.96 1.89 -4.81
N ASN A 251 -1.15 2.94 -4.95
CA ASN A 251 -0.66 3.75 -3.83
C ASN A 251 -1.77 4.68 -3.28
N MET A 252 -2.19 4.42 -2.04
CA MET A 252 -3.19 5.24 -1.36
C MET A 252 -2.73 6.68 -1.09
N GLN A 253 -1.43 6.89 -0.84
CA GLN A 253 -0.89 8.22 -0.53
C GLN A 253 -0.87 9.14 -1.76
N GLU A 254 -0.63 8.58 -2.95
CA GLU A 254 -0.72 9.30 -4.22
C GLU A 254 -2.18 9.44 -4.70
N GLY A 255 -3.11 8.69 -4.10
CA GLY A 255 -4.52 8.67 -4.46
C GLY A 255 -4.85 7.77 -5.65
N SER A 256 -3.92 6.90 -6.07
CA SER A 256 -4.17 5.94 -7.14
C SER A 256 -4.98 4.72 -6.70
N LEU A 257 -5.13 4.52 -5.38
CA LEU A 257 -6.15 3.68 -4.78
C LEU A 257 -6.91 4.51 -3.74
N ARG A 258 -8.23 4.61 -3.85
CA ARG A 258 -9.09 5.28 -2.88
C ARG A 258 -10.18 4.32 -2.45
N CYS A 259 -10.54 4.34 -1.17
CA CYS A 259 -11.60 3.49 -0.64
C CYS A 259 -12.54 4.34 0.21
N ASP A 260 -13.82 4.31 -0.15
CA ASP A 260 -14.90 4.85 0.64
C ASP A 260 -15.67 3.69 1.26
N VAL A 261 -15.93 3.78 2.56
CA VAL A 261 -16.51 2.66 3.32
C VAL A 261 -17.93 2.98 3.71
N ASN A 262 -18.85 2.09 3.39
CA ASN A 262 -20.25 2.16 3.77
C ASN A 262 -20.48 1.21 4.95
N ILE A 263 -21.00 1.74 6.07
CA ILE A 263 -21.24 0.99 7.30
C ILE A 263 -22.69 1.17 7.72
N SER A 264 -23.31 0.05 8.07
CA SER A 264 -24.56 0.02 8.80
C SER A 264 -24.48 -1.02 9.90
N VAL A 265 -25.21 -0.82 10.99
CA VAL A 265 -25.32 -1.80 12.07
C VAL A 265 -26.79 -2.14 12.27
N ARG A 266 -27.08 -3.42 12.53
CA ARG A 266 -28.43 -3.89 12.89
C ARG A 266 -28.39 -4.85 14.07
N PRO A 267 -29.45 -4.94 14.89
CA PRO A 267 -29.62 -6.01 15.86
C PRO A 267 -29.53 -7.40 15.20
N ILE A 268 -28.90 -8.36 15.88
CA ILE A 268 -28.80 -9.74 15.37
C ILE A 268 -30.20 -10.34 15.18
N GLY A 269 -30.40 -11.00 14.05
CA GLY A 269 -31.68 -11.63 13.69
C GLY A 269 -32.66 -10.70 12.98
N GLN A 270 -32.38 -9.39 12.90
CA GLN A 270 -33.16 -8.46 12.11
C GLN A 270 -32.80 -8.58 10.61
N PRO A 271 -33.79 -8.78 9.70
CA PRO A 271 -33.50 -8.91 8.28
C PRO A 271 -33.21 -7.57 7.61
N GLU A 272 -33.83 -6.47 8.05
CA GLU A 272 -33.62 -5.15 7.46
C GLU A 272 -32.24 -4.58 7.83
N PHE A 273 -31.63 -3.86 6.90
CA PHE A 273 -30.42 -3.09 7.18
C PHE A 273 -30.75 -1.83 7.99
N GLY A 274 -29.80 -1.40 8.83
CA GLY A 274 -29.90 -0.12 9.54
C GLY A 274 -29.63 1.07 8.63
N THR A 275 -29.52 2.27 9.21
CA THR A 275 -29.13 3.46 8.47
C THR A 275 -27.68 3.36 8.01
N LYS A 276 -27.41 3.72 6.74
CA LYS A 276 -26.08 3.69 6.14
C LYS A 276 -25.31 4.98 6.40
N VAL A 277 -24.08 4.85 6.88
CA VAL A 277 -23.11 5.94 7.01
C VAL A 277 -21.93 5.66 6.09
N GLU A 278 -21.47 6.68 5.37
CA GLU A 278 -20.33 6.61 4.46
C GLU A 278 -19.12 7.31 5.09
N ILE A 279 -17.99 6.61 5.23
CA ILE A 279 -16.72 7.19 5.70
C ILE A 279 -15.82 7.43 4.50
N LYS A 280 -15.32 8.67 4.37
CA LYS A 280 -14.32 9.08 3.38
C LYS A 280 -13.00 9.50 4.06
N ASN A 281 -11.99 9.76 3.24
CA ASN A 281 -10.66 10.24 3.64
C ASN A 281 -9.86 9.20 4.46
N LEU A 282 -9.83 7.96 3.96
CA LEU A 282 -9.05 6.86 4.54
C LEU A 282 -7.73 6.71 3.77
N ASN A 283 -6.63 7.10 4.41
CA ASN A 283 -5.32 7.16 3.76
C ASN A 283 -4.47 5.89 3.93
N SER A 284 -4.92 4.92 4.75
CA SER A 284 -4.26 3.64 4.96
C SER A 284 -5.26 2.55 5.34
N PHE A 285 -4.93 1.28 5.10
CA PHE A 285 -5.74 0.13 5.54
C PHE A 285 -5.88 0.06 7.07
N SER A 286 -4.83 0.47 7.79
CA SER A 286 -4.85 0.54 9.25
C SER A 286 -5.83 1.62 9.75
N SER A 287 -5.83 2.80 9.11
CA SER A 287 -6.81 3.87 9.38
C SER A 287 -8.23 3.42 9.02
N MET A 288 -8.39 2.64 7.94
CA MET A 288 -9.67 2.06 7.55
C MET A 288 -10.25 1.15 8.64
N SER A 289 -9.47 0.17 9.13
CA SER A 289 -9.94 -0.70 10.23
C SER A 289 -10.37 0.11 11.45
N ARG A 290 -9.53 1.05 11.92
CA ARG A 290 -9.86 1.88 13.08
C ARG A 290 -11.09 2.76 12.88
N ALA A 291 -11.25 3.35 11.70
CA ALA A 291 -12.40 4.18 11.38
C ALA A 291 -13.71 3.37 11.39
N ILE A 292 -13.65 2.14 10.87
CA ILE A 292 -14.78 1.21 10.87
C ILE A 292 -15.13 0.81 12.31
N ASP A 293 -14.15 0.37 13.09
CA ASP A 293 -14.38 -0.08 14.47
C ASP A 293 -14.95 1.05 15.34
N PHE A 294 -14.48 2.28 15.14
CA PHE A 294 -15.02 3.47 15.80
C PHE A 294 -16.48 3.70 15.41
N GLU A 295 -16.80 3.67 14.11
CA GLU A 295 -18.15 3.94 13.62
C GLU A 295 -19.15 2.84 14.02
N ILE A 296 -18.73 1.58 14.02
CA ILE A 296 -19.52 0.46 14.56
C ILE A 296 -19.84 0.73 16.03
N SER A 297 -18.83 1.05 16.84
CA SER A 297 -19.01 1.33 18.26
C SER A 297 -19.95 2.52 18.48
N ARG A 298 -19.85 3.56 17.66
CA ARG A 298 -20.74 4.74 17.69
C ARG A 298 -22.19 4.36 17.40
N GLN A 299 -22.44 3.61 16.32
CA GLN A 299 -23.79 3.22 15.93
C GLN A 299 -24.42 2.27 16.97
N VAL A 300 -23.66 1.28 17.46
CA VAL A 300 -24.12 0.37 18.52
C VAL A 300 -24.47 1.13 19.78
N LEU A 301 -23.64 2.09 20.20
CA LEU A 301 -23.90 2.88 21.39
C LEU A 301 -25.22 3.66 21.25
N LEU A 302 -25.44 4.32 20.11
CA LEU A 302 -26.67 5.06 19.84
C LEU A 302 -27.90 4.14 19.81
N HIS A 303 -27.80 2.96 19.18
CA HIS A 303 -28.87 1.96 19.24
C HIS A 303 -29.16 1.51 20.68
N SER A 304 -28.13 1.18 21.45
CA SER A 304 -28.29 0.70 22.83
C SER A 304 -28.88 1.74 23.80
N GLN A 305 -28.70 3.02 23.50
CA GLN A 305 -29.25 4.14 24.28
C GLN A 305 -30.64 4.58 23.81
N GLY A 306 -31.22 3.90 22.83
CA GLY A 306 -32.52 4.28 22.24
C GLY A 306 -32.45 5.56 21.40
N GLN A 307 -31.26 5.94 20.92
CA GLN A 307 -30.97 7.14 20.13
C GLN A 307 -30.65 6.80 18.66
N ALA A 308 -31.25 5.73 18.13
CA ALA A 308 -31.02 5.25 16.77
C ALA A 308 -31.44 6.30 15.71
N ASP A 309 -32.38 7.18 16.04
CA ASP A 309 -32.83 8.31 15.23
C ASP A 309 -31.73 9.34 14.94
N GLN A 310 -30.67 9.37 15.76
CA GLN A 310 -29.49 10.20 15.50
C GLN A 310 -28.59 9.63 14.40
N ILE A 311 -28.74 8.34 14.05
CA ILE A 311 -28.03 7.73 12.93
C ILE A 311 -28.78 8.08 11.65
N VAL A 312 -28.37 9.18 11.04
CA VAL A 312 -28.89 9.66 9.76
C VAL A 312 -27.95 9.26 8.62
N GLN A 313 -28.48 9.23 7.40
CA GLN A 313 -27.64 8.98 6.23
C GLN A 313 -26.73 10.20 6.01
N GLU A 314 -25.43 10.02 6.19
CA GLU A 314 -24.46 11.10 6.12
C GLU A 314 -23.11 10.61 5.60
N THR A 315 -22.32 11.55 5.10
CA THR A 315 -20.90 11.32 4.81
C THR A 315 -20.09 11.85 5.98
N ARG A 316 -19.25 11.00 6.57
CA ARG A 316 -18.33 11.32 7.67
C ARG A 316 -16.89 11.27 7.16
N LEU A 317 -16.01 12.02 7.81
CA LEU A 317 -14.58 12.01 7.57
C LEU A 317 -13.87 11.37 8.76
N TRP A 318 -12.82 10.59 8.47
CA TRP A 318 -11.91 10.11 9.49
C TRP A 318 -10.88 11.18 9.86
N GLU A 319 -10.80 11.52 11.14
CA GLU A 319 -9.77 12.42 11.69
C GLU A 319 -8.68 11.61 12.40
N GLU A 320 -7.53 11.43 11.74
CA GLU A 320 -6.42 10.62 12.28
C GLU A 320 -5.89 11.17 13.61
N GLY A 321 -5.77 12.48 13.79
CA GLY A 321 -5.26 13.06 15.04
C GLY A 321 -6.17 12.81 16.25
N ALA A 322 -7.49 12.76 16.03
CA ALA A 322 -8.49 12.58 17.08
C ALA A 322 -9.02 11.15 17.20
N GLN A 323 -8.66 10.26 16.26
CA GLN A 323 -9.11 8.88 16.17
C GLN A 323 -10.65 8.76 16.25
N LYS A 324 -11.36 9.59 15.48
CA LYS A 324 -12.83 9.63 15.45
C LYS A 324 -13.36 9.96 14.05
N THR A 325 -14.61 9.59 13.80
CA THR A 325 -15.35 10.05 12.63
C THR A 325 -16.08 11.37 12.94
N VAL A 326 -16.05 12.32 12.01
CA VAL A 326 -16.77 13.61 12.10
C VAL A 326 -17.75 13.77 10.94
N THR A 327 -18.93 14.34 11.19
CA THR A 327 -19.90 14.63 10.13
C THR A 327 -19.34 15.68 9.17
N MET A 328 -19.28 15.36 7.88
CA MET A 328 -18.98 16.34 6.82
C MET A 328 -20.25 16.93 6.25
N ARG A 329 -21.20 16.08 5.86
CA ARG A 329 -22.49 16.48 5.31
C ARG A 329 -23.56 15.43 5.63
N LYS A 330 -24.75 15.90 5.98
CA LYS A 330 -25.95 15.05 6.06
C LYS A 330 -26.58 14.96 4.67
N LYS A 331 -27.04 13.78 4.27
CA LYS A 331 -27.72 13.59 2.98
C LYS A 331 -29.19 13.93 3.15
N GLU A 332 -29.66 14.98 2.46
CA GLU A 332 -31.07 15.38 2.41
C GLU A 332 -31.80 14.60 1.29
N GLY A 333 -31.73 13.26 1.35
CA GLY A 333 -32.22 12.35 0.30
C GLY A 333 -31.10 11.81 -0.61
N LEU A 334 -31.50 11.13 -1.70
CA LEU A 334 -30.57 10.68 -2.74
C LEU A 334 -30.30 11.85 -3.69
N ALA A 335 -29.03 12.19 -3.90
CA ALA A 335 -28.67 13.17 -4.93
C ALA A 335 -29.08 12.63 -6.31
N ASP A 336 -29.94 13.36 -7.01
CA ASP A 336 -30.36 13.01 -8.37
C ASP A 336 -29.24 13.37 -9.37
N TYR A 337 -28.38 12.38 -9.63
CA TYR A 337 -27.29 12.49 -10.61
C TYR A 337 -27.79 12.46 -12.06
N ARG A 338 -29.09 12.28 -12.32
CA ARG A 338 -29.71 12.32 -13.65
C ARG A 338 -28.91 11.51 -14.68
N TYR A 339 -28.62 10.25 -14.35
CA TYR A 339 -27.91 9.33 -15.23
C TYR A 339 -28.65 9.16 -16.55
N PHE A 340 -27.92 9.26 -17.66
CA PHE A 340 -28.40 8.89 -18.99
C PHE A 340 -27.24 8.44 -19.88
N PRO A 341 -27.49 7.63 -20.93
CA PRO A 341 -26.43 7.15 -21.83
C PRO A 341 -25.61 8.30 -22.44
N GLU A 342 -24.30 8.14 -22.50
CA GLU A 342 -23.37 9.07 -23.14
C GLU A 342 -23.54 9.00 -24.67
N PRO A 343 -24.17 10.00 -25.32
CA PRO A 343 -24.45 9.93 -26.76
C PRO A 343 -23.19 10.08 -27.63
N ASP A 344 -22.11 10.66 -27.09
CA ASP A 344 -20.88 10.93 -27.84
C ASP A 344 -19.97 9.69 -27.93
N LEU A 345 -20.26 8.62 -27.18
CA LEU A 345 -19.53 7.36 -27.20
C LEU A 345 -20.44 6.20 -27.66
N PRO A 346 -20.00 5.40 -28.65
CA PRO A 346 -20.69 4.15 -28.96
C PRO A 346 -20.53 3.14 -27.80
N GLY A 347 -21.41 2.16 -27.75
CA GLY A 347 -21.28 1.03 -26.83
C GLY A 347 -19.97 0.25 -27.05
N VAL A 348 -19.45 -0.31 -25.97
CA VAL A 348 -18.27 -1.17 -25.98
C VAL A 348 -18.71 -2.61 -26.13
N ASN A 349 -18.36 -3.24 -27.26
CA ASN A 349 -18.64 -4.65 -27.51
C ASN A 349 -17.36 -5.47 -27.43
N LEU A 350 -17.34 -6.46 -26.56
CA LEU A 350 -16.22 -7.38 -26.37
C LEU A 350 -16.46 -8.66 -27.18
N SER A 351 -15.53 -9.02 -28.05
CA SER A 351 -15.55 -10.34 -28.68
C SER A 351 -15.01 -11.40 -27.74
N GLU A 352 -15.47 -12.64 -27.89
CA GLU A 352 -14.92 -13.78 -27.13
C GLU A 352 -13.42 -13.95 -27.37
N GLU A 353 -12.95 -13.74 -28.60
CA GLU A 353 -11.52 -13.76 -28.94
C GLU A 353 -10.72 -12.74 -28.12
N TYR A 354 -11.23 -11.51 -27.97
CA TYR A 354 -10.59 -10.47 -27.19
C TYR A 354 -10.52 -10.85 -25.70
N ILE A 355 -11.61 -11.39 -25.14
CA ILE A 355 -11.67 -11.85 -23.75
C ILE A 355 -10.69 -13.00 -23.52
N ASN A 356 -10.68 -14.00 -24.41
CA ASN A 356 -9.79 -15.16 -24.30
C ASN A 356 -8.32 -14.74 -24.37
N LYS A 357 -7.97 -13.87 -25.32
CA LYS A 357 -6.61 -13.32 -25.41
C LYS A 357 -6.17 -12.63 -24.12
N ILE A 358 -7.07 -11.87 -23.47
CA ILE A 358 -6.76 -11.23 -22.19
C ILE A 358 -6.61 -12.28 -21.09
N ARG A 359 -7.52 -13.26 -21.01
CA ARG A 359 -7.47 -14.36 -20.03
C ARG A 359 -6.15 -15.11 -20.09
N ASP A 360 -5.68 -15.44 -21.30
CA ASP A 360 -4.42 -16.16 -21.52
C ASP A 360 -3.18 -15.30 -21.21
N SER A 361 -3.34 -13.98 -21.16
CA SER A 361 -2.28 -13.03 -20.80
C SER A 361 -2.21 -12.69 -19.32
N LEU A 362 -3.14 -13.19 -18.50
CA LEU A 362 -3.16 -12.90 -17.07
C LEU A 362 -1.93 -13.53 -16.39
N PRO A 363 -1.25 -12.79 -15.51
CA PRO A 363 -0.22 -13.37 -14.65
C PRO A 363 -0.87 -14.33 -13.64
N GLU A 364 -0.05 -15.17 -13.01
CA GLU A 364 -0.47 -15.93 -11.83
C GLU A 364 -0.93 -14.95 -10.75
N LEU A 365 -2.20 -15.04 -10.36
CA LEU A 365 -2.82 -14.15 -9.38
C LEU A 365 -2.29 -14.44 -7.96
N PRO A 366 -2.37 -13.45 -7.02
CA PRO A 366 -1.88 -13.63 -5.65
C PRO A 366 -2.41 -14.89 -4.98
N GLU A 367 -3.72 -15.13 -5.07
CA GLU A 367 -4.37 -16.29 -4.45
C GLU A 367 -3.87 -17.63 -5.01
N THR A 368 -3.80 -17.75 -6.33
CA THR A 368 -3.27 -18.96 -6.98
C THR A 368 -1.81 -19.21 -6.55
N LYS A 369 -1.02 -18.14 -6.47
CA LYS A 369 0.37 -18.23 -6.03
C LYS A 369 0.47 -18.64 -4.55
N ARG A 370 -0.42 -18.15 -3.68
CA ARG A 370 -0.48 -18.55 -2.27
C ARG A 370 -0.73 -20.04 -2.12
N ARG A 371 -1.75 -20.56 -2.82
CA ARG A 371 -2.05 -22.01 -2.81
C ARG A 371 -0.89 -22.85 -3.33
N ARG A 372 -0.23 -22.41 -4.40
CA ARG A 372 0.97 -23.09 -4.90
C ARG A 372 2.09 -23.14 -3.84
N TYR A 373 2.34 -22.04 -3.13
CA TYR A 373 3.37 -22.00 -2.07
C TYR A 373 3.01 -22.87 -0.86
N GLU A 374 1.73 -22.94 -0.49
CA GLU A 374 1.23 -23.85 0.54
C GLU A 374 1.40 -25.31 0.14
N ASP A 375 1.05 -25.67 -1.10
CA ASP A 375 1.22 -27.02 -1.64
C ASP A 375 2.70 -27.45 -1.68
N MET A 376 3.62 -26.49 -1.75
CA MET A 376 5.06 -26.74 -1.63
C MET A 376 5.53 -26.94 -0.17
N GLY A 377 4.67 -26.71 0.82
CA GLY A 377 4.93 -26.95 2.24
C GLY A 377 5.41 -25.74 3.03
N LEU A 378 5.21 -24.51 2.52
CA LEU A 378 5.43 -23.28 3.28
C LEU A 378 4.28 -23.03 4.26
N SER A 379 4.56 -22.35 5.38
CA SER A 379 3.51 -21.95 6.30
C SER A 379 2.70 -20.79 5.72
N MET A 380 1.42 -20.67 6.10
CA MET A 380 0.57 -19.55 5.69
C MET A 380 1.22 -18.19 5.97
N GLN A 381 1.94 -18.07 7.10
CA GLN A 381 2.65 -16.84 7.45
C GLN A 381 3.75 -16.49 6.43
N ASP A 382 4.53 -17.49 6.00
CA ASP A 382 5.58 -17.30 4.99
C ASP A 382 4.96 -16.97 3.63
N VAL A 383 3.88 -17.69 3.28
CA VAL A 383 3.14 -17.51 2.03
C VAL A 383 2.57 -16.11 1.90
N LEU A 384 1.88 -15.61 2.94
CA LEU A 384 1.32 -14.26 2.96
C LEU A 384 2.41 -13.19 2.79
N PHE A 385 3.56 -13.37 3.44
CA PHE A 385 4.67 -12.43 3.28
C PHE A 385 5.24 -12.45 1.86
N LEU A 386 5.59 -13.62 1.34
CA LEU A 386 6.26 -13.77 0.04
C LEU A 386 5.38 -13.32 -1.12
N THR A 387 4.06 -13.50 -1.01
CA THR A 387 3.10 -13.12 -2.06
C THR A 387 2.61 -11.68 -1.93
N ASN A 388 2.95 -10.96 -0.86
CA ASN A 388 2.47 -9.59 -0.65
C ASN A 388 2.97 -8.61 -1.72
N ASP A 389 4.18 -8.82 -2.25
CA ASP A 389 4.77 -8.02 -3.33
C ASP A 389 5.13 -8.90 -4.52
N VAL A 390 4.73 -8.49 -5.72
CA VAL A 390 4.93 -9.25 -6.97
C VAL A 390 6.40 -9.45 -7.31
N ASN A 391 7.26 -8.48 -7.00
CA ASN A 391 8.69 -8.57 -7.26
C ASN A 391 9.37 -9.49 -6.25
N VAL A 392 8.96 -9.46 -4.98
CA VAL A 392 9.45 -10.39 -3.96
C VAL A 392 9.05 -11.83 -4.32
N ALA A 393 7.80 -12.02 -4.72
CA ALA A 393 7.31 -13.31 -5.19
C ALA A 393 8.12 -13.82 -6.41
N ALA A 394 8.34 -12.97 -7.41
CA ALA A 394 9.13 -13.32 -8.60
C ALA A 394 10.59 -13.62 -8.25
N PHE A 395 11.19 -12.88 -7.32
CA PHE A 395 12.55 -13.11 -6.84
C PHE A 395 12.67 -14.45 -6.11
N PHE A 396 11.67 -14.81 -5.28
CA PHE A 396 11.60 -16.10 -4.63
C PHE A 396 11.45 -17.25 -5.63
N ASP A 397 10.49 -17.16 -6.56
CA ASP A 397 10.27 -18.14 -7.64
C ASP A 397 11.57 -18.35 -8.47
N ALA A 398 12.27 -17.27 -8.81
CA ALA A 398 13.54 -17.34 -9.52
C ALA A 398 14.67 -17.97 -8.67
N THR A 399 14.65 -17.76 -7.35
CA THR A 399 15.67 -18.32 -6.43
C THR A 399 15.49 -19.83 -6.31
N ILE A 400 14.26 -20.32 -6.11
CA ILE A 400 13.98 -21.76 -6.00
C ILE A 400 14.26 -22.49 -7.32
N ALA A 401 14.09 -21.82 -8.47
CA ALA A 401 14.41 -22.38 -9.79
C ALA A 401 15.91 -22.69 -9.97
N THR A 402 16.79 -22.12 -9.14
CA THR A 402 18.23 -22.46 -9.12
C THR A 402 18.55 -23.79 -8.42
N GLY A 403 17.54 -24.43 -7.80
CA GLY A 403 17.72 -25.61 -6.96
C GLY A 403 17.97 -25.28 -5.48
N ALA A 404 17.80 -24.01 -5.08
CA ALA A 404 17.91 -23.58 -3.69
C ALA A 404 16.87 -24.28 -2.80
N ASP A 405 17.26 -24.53 -1.54
CA ASP A 405 16.33 -25.04 -0.54
C ASP A 405 15.22 -24.01 -0.28
N MET A 406 13.98 -24.39 -0.58
CA MET A 406 12.83 -23.49 -0.54
C MET A 406 12.65 -22.82 0.83
N LYS A 407 12.79 -23.58 1.91
CA LYS A 407 12.54 -23.07 3.27
C LYS A 407 13.64 -22.11 3.69
N LEU A 408 14.89 -22.41 3.31
CA LEU A 408 16.00 -21.48 3.53
C LEU A 408 15.84 -20.20 2.70
N ALA A 409 15.44 -20.30 1.42
CA ALA A 409 15.20 -19.14 0.57
C ALA A 409 14.14 -18.21 1.16
N ALA A 410 13.00 -18.77 1.61
CA ALA A 410 11.95 -18.01 2.30
C ALA A 410 12.51 -17.28 3.54
N ASN A 411 13.24 -17.99 4.41
CA ASN A 411 13.81 -17.41 5.63
C ASN A 411 14.81 -16.27 5.35
N TRP A 412 15.66 -16.40 4.32
CA TRP A 412 16.61 -15.35 3.94
C TRP A 412 15.92 -14.11 3.41
N ILE A 413 14.88 -14.30 2.59
CA ILE A 413 14.08 -13.21 2.03
C ILE A 413 13.31 -12.48 3.13
N MET A 414 12.60 -13.22 3.99
CA MET A 414 11.78 -12.67 5.08
C MET A 414 12.61 -12.08 6.23
N GLY A 415 13.83 -12.56 6.42
CA GLY A 415 14.73 -12.13 7.49
C GLY A 415 15.67 -11.03 7.04
N ASP A 416 16.91 -11.42 6.69
CA ASP A 416 18.01 -10.48 6.46
C ASP A 416 17.77 -9.55 5.25
N ILE A 417 17.18 -10.07 4.16
CA ILE A 417 16.93 -9.26 2.95
C ILE A 417 15.81 -8.26 3.20
N ALA A 418 14.68 -8.68 3.80
CA ALA A 418 13.59 -7.77 4.17
C ALA A 418 14.05 -6.69 5.16
N ALA A 419 14.86 -7.05 6.16
CA ALA A 419 15.43 -6.09 7.10
C ALA A 419 16.30 -5.05 6.38
N TYR A 420 17.14 -5.49 5.43
CA TYR A 420 17.97 -4.58 4.63
C TYR A 420 17.13 -3.65 3.76
N MET A 421 16.16 -4.19 3.01
CA MET A 421 15.24 -3.41 2.16
C MET A 421 14.48 -2.36 2.97
N ASN A 422 14.00 -2.71 4.17
CA ASN A 422 13.30 -1.78 5.06
C ASN A 422 14.20 -0.68 5.60
N ASN A 423 15.43 -1.01 6.01
CA ASN A 423 16.38 -0.04 6.56
C ASN A 423 16.83 0.98 5.51
N GLU A 424 17.10 0.52 4.29
CA GLU A 424 17.55 1.37 3.17
C GLU A 424 16.40 1.97 2.36
N LYS A 425 15.14 1.58 2.65
CA LYS A 425 13.93 1.96 1.91
C LYS A 425 14.00 1.61 0.42
N LEU A 426 14.46 0.40 0.14
CA LEU A 426 14.67 -0.13 -1.21
C LEU A 426 13.63 -1.21 -1.54
N SER A 427 13.30 -1.35 -2.83
CA SER A 427 12.62 -2.54 -3.36
C SER A 427 13.63 -3.66 -3.65
N VAL A 428 13.13 -4.89 -3.79
CA VAL A 428 13.95 -6.03 -4.24
C VAL A 428 14.55 -5.82 -5.63
N ASN A 429 13.96 -4.94 -6.44
CA ASN A 429 14.51 -4.58 -7.75
C ASN A 429 15.66 -3.56 -7.66
N ASP A 430 15.82 -2.88 -6.51
CA ASP A 430 16.85 -1.85 -6.32
C ASP A 430 18.16 -2.42 -5.77
N ILE A 431 18.11 -3.59 -5.14
CA ILE A 431 19.31 -4.26 -4.59
C ILE A 431 20.12 -4.95 -5.71
N LYS A 432 21.43 -5.15 -5.46
CA LYS A 432 22.33 -5.80 -6.44
C LYS A 432 22.35 -7.33 -6.35
N LEU A 433 21.72 -7.89 -5.32
CA LEU A 433 21.60 -9.34 -5.15
C LEU A 433 20.69 -9.91 -6.24
N THR A 434 21.13 -11.00 -6.88
CA THR A 434 20.32 -11.72 -7.85
C THR A 434 19.80 -13.04 -7.26
N PRO A 435 18.71 -13.61 -7.82
CA PRO A 435 18.21 -14.92 -7.39
C PRO A 435 19.25 -16.04 -7.52
N GLN A 436 20.11 -15.97 -8.55
CA GLN A 436 21.20 -16.92 -8.75
C GLN A 436 22.21 -16.87 -7.59
N GLU A 437 22.64 -15.67 -7.20
CA GLU A 437 23.62 -15.51 -6.13
C GLU A 437 23.04 -15.92 -4.77
N LEU A 438 21.76 -15.67 -4.52
CA LEU A 438 21.11 -16.19 -3.30
C LEU A 438 21.06 -17.72 -3.30
N GLY A 439 20.74 -18.34 -4.45
CA GLY A 439 20.77 -19.80 -4.59
C GLY A 439 22.15 -20.40 -4.33
N GLU A 440 23.20 -19.81 -4.92
CA GLU A 440 24.59 -20.24 -4.71
C GLU A 440 25.04 -20.06 -3.25
N LEU A 441 24.58 -18.99 -2.59
CA LEU A 441 24.88 -18.72 -1.18
C LEU A 441 24.26 -19.82 -0.30
N ILE A 442 22.98 -20.13 -0.51
CA ILE A 442 22.26 -21.19 0.21
C ILE A 442 22.93 -22.55 -0.01
N ALA A 443 23.30 -22.87 -1.26
CA ALA A 443 24.01 -24.10 -1.58
C ALA A 443 25.37 -24.19 -0.89
N SER A 444 26.13 -23.09 -0.83
CA SER A 444 27.45 -23.03 -0.18
C SER A 444 27.36 -23.21 1.35
N ILE A 445 26.29 -22.70 1.97
CA ILE A 445 26.03 -22.91 3.40
C ILE A 445 25.61 -24.36 3.65
N LYS A 446 24.67 -24.90 2.87
CA LYS A 446 24.17 -26.28 3.01
C LYS A 446 25.27 -27.32 2.76
N GLY A 447 26.17 -27.05 1.81
CA GLY A 447 27.35 -27.86 1.54
C GLY A 447 28.47 -27.74 2.57
N GLY A 448 28.36 -26.85 3.56
CA GLY A 448 29.36 -26.66 4.62
C GLY A 448 30.59 -25.85 4.21
N THR A 449 30.64 -25.32 2.97
CA THR A 449 31.76 -24.49 2.48
C THR A 449 31.94 -23.22 3.29
N ILE A 450 30.83 -22.60 3.70
CA ILE A 450 30.80 -21.38 4.53
C ILE A 450 29.83 -21.53 5.70
N SER A 451 30.06 -20.81 6.79
CA SER A 451 29.15 -20.81 7.95
C SER A 451 27.97 -19.87 7.70
N GLY A 452 26.86 -20.08 8.40
CA GLY A 452 25.71 -19.16 8.31
C GLY A 452 26.07 -17.71 8.68
N LYS A 453 27.02 -17.54 9.61
CA LYS A 453 27.55 -16.21 9.98
C LYS A 453 28.29 -15.56 8.80
N ILE A 454 29.20 -16.29 8.17
CA ILE A 454 29.91 -15.85 6.95
C ILE A 454 28.90 -15.57 5.82
N GLY A 455 27.87 -16.40 5.71
CA GLY A 455 26.78 -16.20 4.74
C GLY A 455 26.11 -14.84 4.88
N LYS A 456 25.83 -14.38 6.11
CA LYS A 456 25.25 -13.04 6.35
C LYS A 456 26.20 -11.92 5.95
N GLU A 457 27.50 -12.08 6.17
CA GLU A 457 28.52 -11.10 5.76
C GLU A 457 28.62 -10.99 4.23
N ILE A 458 28.59 -12.14 3.53
CA ILE A 458 28.59 -12.19 2.06
C ILE A 458 27.28 -11.61 1.50
N LEU A 459 26.14 -11.94 2.10
CA LEU A 459 24.83 -11.44 1.66
C LEU A 459 24.79 -9.91 1.64
N LEU A 460 25.29 -9.24 2.69
CA LEU A 460 25.31 -7.78 2.76
C LEU A 460 26.12 -7.16 1.63
N GLU A 461 27.24 -7.79 1.25
CA GLU A 461 28.06 -7.34 0.14
C GLU A 461 27.38 -7.57 -1.23
N LEU A 462 26.73 -8.73 -1.40
CA LEU A 462 25.96 -9.02 -2.61
C LEU A 462 24.79 -8.04 -2.79
N MET A 463 24.10 -7.67 -1.71
CA MET A 463 23.00 -6.69 -1.78
C MET A 463 23.48 -5.29 -2.15
N THR A 464 24.65 -4.87 -1.65
CA THR A 464 25.19 -3.52 -1.83
C THR A 464 25.99 -3.34 -3.11
N LYS A 465 26.91 -4.26 -3.41
CA LYS A 465 27.87 -4.17 -4.51
C LYS A 465 27.61 -5.16 -5.64
N GLY A 466 26.85 -6.22 -5.37
CA GLY A 466 26.76 -7.37 -6.25
C GLY A 466 28.06 -8.19 -6.24
N GLY A 467 28.25 -9.00 -7.28
CA GLY A 467 29.39 -9.92 -7.40
C GLY A 467 28.94 -11.37 -7.37
N THR A 468 29.90 -12.29 -7.20
CA THR A 468 29.63 -13.73 -7.14
C THR A 468 29.96 -14.30 -5.79
N VAL A 469 29.16 -15.24 -5.27
CA VAL A 469 29.42 -15.92 -3.99
C VAL A 469 30.82 -16.54 -3.99
N LYS A 470 31.18 -17.27 -5.05
CA LYS A 470 32.50 -17.90 -5.17
C LYS A 470 33.64 -16.87 -5.20
N GLY A 471 33.45 -15.75 -5.89
CA GLY A 471 34.42 -14.66 -5.93
C GLY A 471 34.67 -14.09 -4.54
N LEU A 472 33.60 -13.78 -3.80
CA LEU A 472 33.68 -13.22 -2.45
C LEU A 472 34.28 -14.20 -1.44
N ILE A 473 33.98 -15.50 -1.55
CA ILE A 473 34.60 -16.53 -0.70
C ILE A 473 36.12 -16.58 -0.93
N LYS A 474 36.56 -16.54 -2.19
CA LYS A 474 37.98 -16.62 -2.56
C LYS A 474 38.75 -15.36 -2.20
N GLU A 475 38.19 -14.19 -2.47
CA GLU A 475 38.83 -12.90 -2.19
C GLU A 475 39.08 -12.69 -0.69
N LYS A 476 38.14 -13.12 0.15
CA LYS A 476 38.18 -12.92 1.60
C LYS A 476 38.68 -14.13 2.38
N ASP A 477 39.10 -15.20 1.70
CA ASP A 477 39.57 -16.46 2.29
C ASP A 477 38.57 -17.01 3.33
N LEU A 478 37.29 -17.09 2.98
CA LEU A 478 36.20 -17.38 3.93
C LEU A 478 35.82 -18.86 4.04
N VAL A 479 36.67 -19.76 3.56
CA VAL A 479 36.39 -21.21 3.60
C VAL A 479 36.39 -21.70 5.05
N GLN A 480 35.40 -22.54 5.41
CA GLN A 480 35.34 -23.13 6.75
C GLN A 480 36.54 -24.04 7.03
N ILE A 481 37.04 -23.97 8.26
CA ILE A 481 37.98 -24.95 8.81
C ILE A 481 37.16 -26.16 9.24
N VAL A 482 37.31 -27.26 8.51
CA VAL A 482 36.65 -28.56 8.77
C VAL A 482 37.60 -29.64 9.26
N ASP A 483 38.91 -29.36 9.35
CA ASP A 483 39.90 -30.28 9.91
C ASP A 483 39.77 -30.34 11.44
N PRO A 484 39.41 -31.50 12.03
CA PRO A 484 39.32 -31.65 13.48
C PRO A 484 40.63 -31.31 14.20
N ALA A 485 41.78 -31.63 13.61
CA ALA A 485 43.08 -31.41 14.26
C ALA A 485 43.44 -29.91 14.38
N GLU A 486 43.02 -29.11 13.41
CA GLU A 486 43.21 -27.66 13.44
C GLU A 486 42.29 -27.01 14.47
N ILE A 487 41.02 -27.41 14.53
CA ILE A 487 40.05 -26.94 15.53
C ILE A 487 40.52 -27.33 16.94
N GLU A 488 41.01 -28.56 17.13
CA GLU A 488 41.50 -29.04 18.41
C GLU A 488 42.67 -28.21 18.95
N LYS A 489 43.63 -27.86 18.09
CA LYS A 489 44.76 -26.99 18.47
C LYS A 489 44.30 -25.60 18.94
N ILE A 490 43.29 -25.04 18.29
CA ILE A 490 42.74 -23.73 18.65
C ILE A 490 41.95 -23.83 19.96
N VAL A 491 41.15 -24.90 20.14
CA VAL A 491 40.45 -25.17 21.39
C VAL A 491 41.46 -25.27 22.55
N ASP A 492 42.52 -26.06 22.40
CA ASP A 492 43.54 -26.23 23.43
C ASP A 492 44.22 -24.90 23.80
N ARG A 493 44.51 -24.05 22.80
CA ARG A 493 45.05 -22.71 23.04
C ARG A 493 44.07 -21.82 23.82
N VAL A 494 42.82 -21.73 23.38
CA VAL A 494 41.81 -20.88 24.05
C VAL A 494 41.57 -21.35 25.49
N LEU A 495 41.59 -22.66 25.74
CA LEU A 495 41.47 -23.22 27.09
C LEU A 495 42.69 -22.88 27.95
N ALA A 496 43.90 -22.98 27.40
CA ALA A 496 45.14 -22.61 28.09
C ALA A 496 45.20 -21.11 28.42
N ASP A 497 44.70 -20.25 27.54
CA ASP A 497 44.69 -18.79 27.71
C ASP A 497 43.63 -18.31 28.71
N ASN A 498 42.66 -19.16 29.08
CA ASN A 498 41.54 -18.82 29.97
C ASN A 498 41.37 -19.83 31.14
N PRO A 499 42.40 -20.05 31.98
CA PRO A 499 42.39 -21.11 32.99
C PRO A 499 41.34 -20.90 34.09
N LYS A 500 41.09 -19.63 34.47
CA LYS A 500 40.08 -19.29 35.50
C LYS A 500 38.67 -19.66 35.06
N GLN A 501 38.34 -19.42 33.80
CA GLN A 501 37.03 -19.71 33.22
C GLN A 501 36.85 -21.23 33.05
N LEU A 502 37.93 -21.95 32.77
CA LEU A 502 37.93 -23.41 32.67
C LEU A 502 37.64 -24.06 34.03
N GLU A 503 38.30 -23.60 35.09
CA GLU A 503 38.02 -24.04 36.46
C GLU A 503 36.57 -23.75 36.87
N GLN A 504 36.05 -22.57 36.54
CA GLN A 504 34.65 -22.22 36.82
C GLN A 504 33.64 -23.09 36.07
N TYR A 505 33.95 -23.47 34.82
CA TYR A 505 33.11 -24.40 34.06
C TYR A 505 33.11 -25.78 34.73
N ARG A 506 34.29 -26.31 35.07
CA ARG A 506 34.45 -27.59 35.78
C ARG A 506 33.85 -27.57 37.19
N GLY A 507 33.77 -26.39 37.82
CA GLY A 507 33.06 -26.14 39.08
C GLY A 507 31.53 -26.03 38.95
N GLY A 508 30.95 -26.31 37.77
CA GLY A 508 29.50 -26.43 37.57
C GLY A 508 28.83 -25.26 36.83
N LYS A 509 29.57 -24.21 36.41
CA LYS A 509 29.00 -23.10 35.61
C LYS A 509 28.95 -23.44 34.12
N THR A 510 28.04 -24.31 33.73
CA THR A 510 27.89 -24.83 32.36
C THR A 510 27.63 -23.75 31.29
N LYS A 511 27.09 -22.58 31.65
CA LYS A 511 26.90 -21.43 30.73
C LYS A 511 28.22 -20.90 30.12
N LEU A 512 29.38 -21.21 30.70
CA LEU A 512 30.69 -20.79 30.16
C LEU A 512 31.07 -21.53 28.86
N GLN A 513 30.37 -22.59 28.47
CA GLN A 513 30.56 -23.22 27.15
C GLN A 513 30.35 -22.23 26.01
N GLY A 514 29.30 -21.38 26.09
CA GLY A 514 29.03 -20.35 25.08
C GLY A 514 30.13 -19.27 25.02
N TYR A 515 30.78 -19.00 26.15
CA TYR A 515 31.93 -18.08 26.20
C TYR A 515 33.13 -18.64 25.43
N PHE A 516 33.50 -19.90 25.67
CA PHE A 516 34.61 -20.55 24.95
C PHE A 516 34.31 -20.70 23.46
N ALA A 517 33.10 -21.11 23.09
CA ALA A 517 32.67 -21.14 21.69
C ALA A 517 32.78 -19.75 21.03
N GLY A 518 32.41 -18.69 21.74
CA GLY A 518 32.58 -17.31 21.28
C GLY A 518 34.03 -16.89 21.06
N GLN A 519 34.95 -17.27 21.96
CA GLN A 519 36.38 -16.97 21.82
C GLN A 519 37.02 -17.71 20.66
N ILE A 520 36.71 -19.00 20.48
CA ILE A 520 37.23 -19.79 19.36
C ILE A 520 36.69 -19.26 18.03
N MET A 521 35.41 -18.87 17.99
CA MET A 521 34.84 -18.21 16.82
C MET A 521 35.48 -16.85 16.54
N LYS A 522 35.97 -16.13 17.56
CA LYS A 522 36.69 -14.87 17.39
C LYS A 522 38.10 -15.10 16.83
N GLU A 523 38.83 -16.07 17.37
CA GLU A 523 40.18 -16.41 16.91
C GLU A 523 40.18 -16.95 15.47
N THR A 524 39.19 -17.78 15.12
CA THR A 524 39.00 -18.31 13.77
C THR A 524 38.30 -17.37 12.81
N LYS A 525 37.97 -16.13 13.23
CA LYS A 525 37.18 -15.16 12.45
C LYS A 525 35.87 -15.77 11.89
N GLY A 526 35.24 -16.68 12.64
CA GLY A 526 33.99 -17.35 12.27
C GLY A 526 34.12 -18.49 11.26
N LYS A 527 35.34 -18.94 10.96
CA LYS A 527 35.61 -20.03 10.00
C LYS A 527 35.46 -21.43 10.61
N ALA A 528 35.56 -21.60 11.92
CA ALA A 528 35.42 -22.92 12.53
C ALA A 528 34.00 -23.49 12.28
N ASN A 529 33.91 -24.76 11.86
CA ASN A 529 32.62 -25.43 11.71
C ASN A 529 31.88 -25.50 13.07
N PRO A 530 30.68 -24.90 13.23
CA PRO A 530 30.02 -24.83 14.54
C PRO A 530 29.66 -26.19 15.16
N GLY A 531 29.30 -27.18 14.34
CA GLY A 531 28.94 -28.51 14.81
C GLY A 531 30.16 -29.26 15.34
N LEU A 532 31.24 -29.28 14.56
CA LEU A 532 32.50 -29.92 14.92
C LEU A 532 33.17 -29.22 16.10
N LEU A 533 33.17 -27.87 16.11
CA LEU A 533 33.66 -27.06 17.22
C LEU A 533 32.96 -27.40 18.53
N ASN A 534 31.62 -27.41 18.54
CA ASN A 534 30.87 -27.70 19.76
C ASN A 534 31.14 -29.11 20.27
N LYS A 535 31.31 -30.08 19.37
CA LYS A 535 31.65 -31.46 19.75
C LYS A 535 33.04 -31.54 20.41
N ILE A 536 34.08 -31.03 19.74
CA ILE A 536 35.47 -31.05 20.24
C ILE A 536 35.59 -30.25 21.54
N LEU A 537 34.96 -29.07 21.59
CA LEU A 537 34.95 -28.23 22.79
C LEU A 537 34.29 -28.95 23.98
N LEU A 538 33.16 -29.62 23.77
CA LEU A 538 32.48 -30.36 24.82
C LEU A 538 33.34 -31.54 25.32
N GLU A 539 33.98 -32.27 24.40
CA GLU A 539 34.90 -33.36 24.72
C GLU A 539 36.09 -32.85 25.55
N LYS A 540 36.73 -31.75 25.16
CA LYS A 540 37.87 -31.16 25.88
C LYS A 540 37.48 -30.57 27.24
N LEU A 541 36.36 -29.87 27.32
CA LEU A 541 35.86 -29.31 28.57
C LEU A 541 35.52 -30.40 29.61
N ASN A 542 34.97 -31.53 29.16
CA ASN A 542 34.60 -32.67 29.99
C ASN A 542 35.71 -33.70 30.18
N SER A 543 36.77 -33.66 29.37
CA SER A 543 37.96 -34.48 29.60
C SER A 543 38.54 -34.11 30.96
N LYS A 544 38.59 -35.09 31.87
CA LYS A 544 39.31 -34.94 33.12
C LYS A 544 40.79 -34.86 32.78
N ALA A 545 41.44 -33.78 33.21
CA ALA A 545 42.90 -33.69 33.19
C ALA A 545 43.50 -34.82 34.03
#